data_AF-A0A5D3JAY3-F1
#
_entry.id   AF-A0A5D3JAY3-F1
#
_cell.length_a   1.000
_cell.length_b   1.000
_cell.length_c   1.000
_cell.angle_alpha   90.00
_cell.angle_beta   90.00
_cell.angle_gamma   90.00
#
_symmetry.space_group_name_H-M   'P 1'
#
loop_
_entity.id
_entity.type
_entity.pdbx_description
1 polymer ?
#
loop_
_entity_poly.entity_id
_entity_poly.type
_entity_poly.pdbx_seq_one_letter_code
_entity_poly.pdbx_strand_id
1 'polypeptide(L)'
;VQPGDTVLFHAAAGGVGLIACQWLKALGATVIGTVGSDAKAELACAHGCDHTIVYTRENFTERVREITGGKGVPVVYDGIGKDTFTGSLDCLAPRGMMVTYGNASGPVPPVDLSVLSAKGSLKITRPTLMTYTARRELLEPMAAELF
;
A
#
# COMPACT_ATOMS: atom_id res chain seq x y z
N VAL A 1 -5.65 -0.33 9.70
CA VAL A 1 -6.25 0.88 9.10
C VAL A 1 -7.48 1.20 9.91
N GLN A 2 -7.59 2.41 10.41
CA GLN A 2 -8.76 2.95 11.11
C GLN A 2 -9.37 4.10 10.30
N PRO A 3 -10.63 4.47 10.54
CA PRO A 3 -11.21 5.67 9.94
C PRO A 3 -10.32 6.90 10.16
N GLY A 4 -10.07 7.67 9.10
CA GLY A 4 -9.19 8.85 9.12
C GLY A 4 -7.71 8.57 8.83
N ASP A 5 -7.28 7.30 8.75
CA ASP A 5 -5.93 6.97 8.28
C ASP A 5 -5.76 7.29 6.79
N THR A 6 -4.58 7.81 6.40
CA THR A 6 -4.16 7.88 5.00
C THR A 6 -3.32 6.66 4.64
N VAL A 7 -3.62 5.99 3.53
CA VAL A 7 -2.94 4.76 3.10
C VAL A 7 -2.30 4.95 1.74
N LEU A 8 -1.05 4.51 1.57
CA LEU A 8 -0.46 4.35 0.23
C LEU A 8 -0.68 2.92 -0.26
N PHE A 9 -1.24 2.78 -1.46
CA PHE A 9 -1.47 1.49 -2.10
C PHE A 9 -0.88 1.49 -3.52
N HIS A 10 0.10 0.63 -3.77
CA HIS A 10 0.70 0.51 -5.10
C HIS A 10 -0.15 -0.31 -6.07
N ALA A 11 -0.09 0.03 -7.35
CA ALA A 11 -0.91 -0.58 -8.41
C ALA A 11 -2.42 -0.55 -8.11
N ALA A 12 -2.91 0.63 -7.76
CA ALA A 12 -4.30 0.86 -7.35
C ALA A 12 -5.33 0.43 -8.41
N ALA A 13 -4.98 0.45 -9.69
CA ALA A 13 -5.83 0.01 -10.80
C ALA A 13 -5.68 -1.48 -11.18
N GLY A 14 -4.89 -2.27 -10.42
CA GLY A 14 -4.75 -3.71 -10.62
C GLY A 14 -5.86 -4.51 -9.94
N GLY A 15 -5.93 -5.83 -10.17
CA GLY A 15 -7.00 -6.68 -9.62
C GLY A 15 -7.18 -6.57 -8.11
N VAL A 16 -6.09 -6.68 -7.34
CA VAL A 16 -6.12 -6.47 -5.87
C VAL A 16 -6.36 -4.99 -5.52
N GLY A 17 -5.75 -4.07 -6.28
CA GLY A 17 -5.85 -2.64 -6.04
C GLY A 17 -7.28 -2.11 -6.09
N LEU A 18 -8.07 -2.53 -7.08
CA LEU A 18 -9.46 -2.09 -7.23
C LEU A 18 -10.35 -2.56 -6.07
N ILE A 19 -10.16 -3.79 -5.59
CA ILE A 19 -10.86 -4.30 -4.42
C ILE A 19 -10.40 -3.53 -3.17
N ALA A 20 -9.09 -3.33 -3.01
CA ALA A 20 -8.52 -2.64 -1.87
C ALA A 20 -8.95 -1.17 -1.76
N CYS A 21 -9.04 -0.44 -2.88
CA CYS A 21 -9.50 0.96 -2.88
C CYS A 21 -10.93 1.07 -2.33
N GLN A 22 -11.84 0.21 -2.81
CA GLN A 22 -13.22 0.17 -2.35
C GLN A 22 -13.30 -0.17 -0.85
N TRP A 23 -12.51 -1.15 -0.43
CA TRP A 23 -12.51 -1.62 0.96
C TRP A 23 -11.94 -0.57 1.92
N LEU A 24 -10.81 0.04 1.57
CA LEU A 24 -10.20 1.12 2.35
C LEU A 24 -11.13 2.33 2.44
N LYS A 25 -11.82 2.67 1.36
CA LYS A 25 -12.82 3.74 1.36
C LYS A 25 -13.99 3.42 2.28
N ALA A 26 -14.49 2.18 2.26
CA ALA A 26 -15.55 1.71 3.17
C ALA A 26 -15.11 1.73 4.64
N LEU A 27 -13.81 1.54 4.93
CA LEU A 27 -13.22 1.69 6.26
C LEU A 27 -13.02 3.16 6.69
N GLY A 28 -13.35 4.13 5.83
CA GLY A 28 -13.17 5.55 6.11
C GLY A 28 -11.72 6.04 6.02
N ALA A 29 -10.86 5.31 5.32
CA ALA A 29 -9.49 5.73 5.04
C ALA A 29 -9.43 6.66 3.81
N THR A 30 -8.39 7.49 3.77
CA THR A 30 -8.01 8.24 2.56
C THR A 30 -6.98 7.44 1.78
N VAL A 31 -7.26 7.13 0.52
CA VAL A 31 -6.40 6.27 -0.31
C VAL A 31 -5.53 7.11 -1.26
N ILE A 32 -4.22 6.93 -1.16
CA ILE A 32 -3.24 7.39 -2.16
C ILE A 32 -2.81 6.17 -2.98
N GLY A 33 -3.11 6.16 -4.27
CA GLY A 33 -2.84 5.06 -5.18
C GLY A 33 -1.80 5.40 -6.24
N THR A 34 -0.81 4.52 -6.46
CA THR A 34 0.07 4.66 -7.63
C THR A 34 -0.46 3.89 -8.84
N VAL A 35 -0.37 4.51 -10.01
CA VAL A 35 -0.85 3.95 -11.28
C VAL A 35 0.09 4.32 -12.44
N GLY A 36 0.03 3.56 -13.54
CA GLY A 36 0.95 3.73 -14.67
C GLY A 36 0.45 4.65 -15.80
N SER A 37 -0.79 5.13 -15.74
CA SER A 37 -1.39 5.99 -16.78
C SER A 37 -2.62 6.74 -16.27
N ASP A 38 -3.06 7.76 -17.01
CA ASP A 38 -4.27 8.54 -16.68
C ASP A 38 -5.54 7.70 -16.73
N ALA A 39 -5.69 6.84 -17.74
CA ALA A 39 -6.83 5.91 -17.81
C ALA A 39 -6.90 4.99 -16.57
N LYS A 40 -5.74 4.59 -16.02
CA LYS A 40 -5.69 3.81 -14.77
C LYS A 40 -5.97 4.69 -13.54
N ALA A 41 -5.61 5.97 -13.58
CA ALA A 41 -5.94 6.92 -12.53
C ALA A 41 -7.46 7.09 -12.43
N GLU A 42 -8.13 7.38 -13.55
CA GLU A 42 -9.58 7.48 -13.62
C GLU A 42 -10.27 6.22 -13.09
N LEU A 43 -9.79 5.04 -13.50
CA LEU A 43 -10.32 3.76 -13.02
C LEU A 43 -10.13 3.60 -11.50
N ALA A 44 -8.95 3.89 -10.97
CA ALA A 44 -8.71 3.79 -9.53
C ALA A 44 -9.59 4.78 -8.73
N CYS A 45 -9.74 6.02 -9.22
CA CYS A 45 -10.61 7.02 -8.60
C CYS A 45 -12.08 6.56 -8.57
N ALA A 46 -12.57 5.99 -9.67
CA ALA A 46 -13.93 5.44 -9.75
C ALA A 46 -14.18 4.30 -8.74
N HIS A 47 -13.12 3.65 -8.25
CA HIS A 47 -13.16 2.59 -7.25
C HIS A 47 -12.73 3.03 -5.85
N GLY A 48 -12.74 4.33 -5.55
CA GLY A 48 -12.54 4.86 -4.20
C GLY A 48 -11.11 5.25 -3.85
N CYS A 49 -10.21 5.34 -4.85
CA CYS A 49 -8.90 5.98 -4.66
C CYS A 49 -9.07 7.51 -4.59
N ASP A 50 -8.73 8.14 -3.47
CA ASP A 50 -8.90 9.60 -3.29
C ASP A 50 -7.85 10.42 -4.04
N HIS A 51 -6.62 9.91 -4.08
CA HIS A 51 -5.49 10.55 -4.74
C HIS A 51 -4.74 9.55 -5.60
N THR A 52 -4.64 9.82 -6.90
CA THR A 52 -3.85 9.01 -7.81
C THR A 52 -2.54 9.70 -8.17
N ILE A 53 -1.46 8.93 -8.17
CA ILE A 53 -0.13 9.37 -8.60
C ILE A 53 0.25 8.57 -9.84
N VAL A 54 0.46 9.26 -10.97
CA VAL A 54 0.92 8.61 -12.19
C VAL A 54 2.45 8.57 -12.19
N TYR A 55 2.99 7.45 -11.72
CA TYR A 55 4.43 7.32 -11.40
C TYR A 55 5.37 7.44 -12.62
N THR A 56 4.84 7.46 -13.84
CA THR A 56 5.63 7.67 -15.06
C THR A 56 6.00 9.13 -15.30
N ARG A 57 5.35 10.07 -14.59
CA ARG A 57 5.63 11.51 -14.68
C ARG A 57 5.71 12.21 -13.32
N GLU A 58 5.28 11.55 -12.25
CA GLU A 58 5.33 12.06 -10.88
C GLU A 58 6.27 11.21 -10.01
N ASN A 59 7.00 11.85 -9.11
CA ASN A 59 7.68 11.14 -8.03
C ASN A 59 6.68 10.85 -6.89
N PHE A 60 6.37 9.58 -6.67
CA PHE A 60 5.36 9.20 -5.69
C PHE A 60 5.74 9.55 -4.24
N THR A 61 7.02 9.56 -3.89
CA THR A 61 7.43 9.87 -2.51
C THR A 61 7.19 11.34 -2.19
N GLU A 62 7.51 12.24 -3.12
CA GLU A 62 7.25 13.68 -3.02
C GLU A 62 5.75 13.95 -2.93
N ARG A 63 4.95 13.33 -3.81
CA ARG A 63 3.49 13.51 -3.83
C ARG A 63 2.83 13.00 -2.56
N VAL A 64 3.25 11.85 -2.02
CA VAL A 64 2.76 11.36 -0.73
C VAL A 64 3.07 12.35 0.40
N ARG A 65 4.30 12.90 0.43
CA ARG A 65 4.66 13.91 1.43
C ARG A 65 3.83 15.18 1.28
N GLU A 66 3.57 15.65 0.08
CA GLU A 66 2.70 16.80 -0.17
C GLU A 66 1.27 16.56 0.33
N ILE A 67 0.64 15.45 -0.10
CA ILE A 67 -0.73 15.08 0.27
C ILE A 67 -0.88 14.93 1.79
N THR A 68 0.14 14.40 2.47
CA THR A 68 0.13 14.16 3.92
C THR A 68 0.65 15.35 4.75
N GLY A 69 0.96 16.49 4.13
CA GLY A 69 1.54 17.65 4.83
C GLY A 69 2.87 17.31 5.53
N GLY A 70 3.67 16.46 4.90
CA GLY A 70 4.98 15.99 5.37
C GLY A 70 4.94 14.84 6.37
N LYS A 71 3.78 14.49 6.92
CA LYS A 71 3.65 13.48 8.00
C LYS A 71 3.99 12.06 7.53
N GLY A 72 3.74 11.74 6.27
CA GLY A 72 3.80 10.37 5.75
C GLY A 72 2.56 9.57 6.14
N VAL A 73 2.52 8.30 5.72
CA VAL A 73 1.39 7.40 5.94
C VAL A 73 1.66 6.38 7.06
N PRO A 74 0.67 6.01 7.88
CA PRO A 74 0.80 4.93 8.86
C PRO A 74 1.07 3.55 8.23
N VAL A 75 0.64 3.33 6.99
CA VAL A 75 0.83 2.04 6.30
C VAL A 75 0.99 2.21 4.79
N VAL A 76 1.87 1.38 4.22
CA VAL A 76 2.03 1.20 2.77
C VAL A 76 1.72 -0.25 2.42
N TYR A 77 0.90 -0.47 1.40
CA TYR A 77 0.65 -1.77 0.78
C TYR A 77 1.37 -1.86 -0.57
N ASP A 78 2.39 -2.72 -0.64
CA ASP A 78 3.30 -2.81 -1.77
C ASP A 78 3.28 -4.21 -2.41
N GLY A 79 2.64 -4.29 -3.58
CA GLY A 79 2.64 -5.47 -4.44
C GLY A 79 3.72 -5.47 -5.52
N ILE A 80 4.50 -4.38 -5.64
CA ILE A 80 5.46 -4.17 -6.72
C ILE A 80 6.83 -4.74 -6.35
N GLY A 81 7.33 -4.45 -5.15
CA GLY A 81 8.59 -4.99 -4.65
C GLY A 81 9.79 -4.13 -5.01
N LYS A 82 10.72 -4.68 -5.81
CA LYS A 82 12.07 -4.13 -6.03
C LYS A 82 12.11 -2.61 -6.30
N ASP A 83 11.24 -2.11 -7.16
CA ASP A 83 11.36 -0.75 -7.70
C ASP A 83 10.75 0.31 -6.78
N THR A 84 9.82 -0.09 -5.91
CA THR A 84 9.10 0.82 -4.99
C THR A 84 9.62 0.75 -3.56
N PHE A 85 10.29 -0.35 -3.17
CA PHE A 85 10.60 -0.68 -1.78
C PHE A 85 11.19 0.48 -0.96
N THR A 86 12.28 1.09 -1.42
CA THR A 86 12.94 2.18 -0.69
C THR A 86 12.03 3.40 -0.58
N GLY A 87 11.39 3.79 -1.67
CA GLY A 87 10.45 4.92 -1.68
C GLY A 87 9.23 4.66 -0.80
N SER A 88 8.74 3.43 -0.71
CA SER A 88 7.69 3.02 0.22
C SER A 88 8.11 3.22 1.68
N LEU A 89 9.36 2.90 2.05
CA LEU A 89 9.87 3.22 3.38
C LEU A 89 9.95 4.74 3.61
N ASP A 90 10.30 5.51 2.59
CA ASP A 90 10.34 6.97 2.63
C ASP A 90 8.96 7.63 2.68
N CYS A 91 7.88 6.88 2.41
CA CYS A 91 6.51 7.36 2.53
C CYS A 91 5.94 7.18 3.93
N LEU A 92 6.52 6.30 4.75
CA LEU A 92 5.97 5.98 6.06
C LEU A 92 6.16 7.12 7.07
N ALA A 93 5.16 7.27 7.93
CA ALA A 93 5.27 8.00 9.18
C ALA A 93 6.10 7.19 10.20
N PRO A 94 6.69 7.83 11.24
CA PRO A 94 7.35 7.09 12.32
C PRO A 94 6.45 6.00 12.89
N ARG A 95 7.03 4.82 13.14
CA ARG A 95 6.34 3.61 13.61
C ARG A 95 5.30 3.06 12.61
N GLY A 96 5.37 3.48 11.34
CA GLY A 96 4.53 2.98 10.27
C GLY A 96 4.82 1.51 9.90
N MET A 97 3.95 0.94 9.07
CA MET A 97 4.01 -0.46 8.63
C MET A 97 4.17 -0.56 7.11
N MET A 98 5.19 -1.28 6.66
CA MET A 98 5.34 -1.73 5.28
C MET A 98 4.75 -3.14 5.12
N VAL A 99 3.72 -3.28 4.29
CA VAL A 99 3.15 -4.58 3.91
C VAL A 99 3.58 -4.91 2.49
N THR A 100 4.67 -5.68 2.37
CA THR A 100 5.18 -6.12 1.05
C THR A 100 4.62 -7.50 0.72
N TYR A 101 3.66 -7.59 -0.20
CA TYR A 101 2.92 -8.83 -0.47
C TYR A 101 3.09 -9.34 -1.90
N GLY A 102 3.79 -8.60 -2.77
CA GLY A 102 4.05 -8.97 -4.16
C GLY A 102 5.49 -8.67 -4.59
N ASN A 103 5.79 -9.01 -5.85
CA ASN A 103 7.09 -8.82 -6.52
C ASN A 103 6.87 -8.51 -8.01
N ALA A 104 5.87 -7.68 -8.37
CA ALA A 104 5.56 -7.41 -9.77
C ALA A 104 6.76 -6.88 -10.58
N SER A 105 7.66 -6.09 -9.97
CA SER A 105 8.91 -5.62 -10.59
C SER A 105 10.13 -6.46 -10.24
N GLY A 106 9.94 -7.57 -9.51
CA GLY A 106 10.98 -8.44 -9.00
C GLY A 106 11.12 -8.42 -7.47
N PRO A 107 11.90 -9.36 -6.91
CA PRO A 107 12.09 -9.48 -5.48
C PRO A 107 12.87 -8.30 -4.91
N VAL A 108 12.46 -7.86 -3.70
CA VAL A 108 13.23 -6.91 -2.91
C VAL A 108 14.60 -7.54 -2.58
N PRO A 109 15.73 -6.87 -2.87
CA PRO A 109 17.05 -7.34 -2.48
C PRO A 109 17.21 -7.49 -0.96
N PRO A 110 18.29 -8.14 -0.47
CA PRO A 110 18.57 -8.19 0.95
C PRO A 110 18.57 -6.79 1.59
N VAL A 111 17.88 -6.65 2.72
CA VAL A 111 17.68 -5.37 3.41
C VAL A 111 18.47 -5.37 4.71
N ASP A 112 19.29 -4.34 4.91
CA ASP A 112 19.86 -4.05 6.24
C ASP A 112 18.77 -3.47 7.14
N LEU A 113 18.44 -4.17 8.22
CA LEU A 113 17.38 -3.79 9.16
C LEU A 113 17.69 -2.48 9.91
N SER A 114 18.94 -2.02 9.93
CA SER A 114 19.31 -0.70 10.47
C SER A 114 18.54 0.44 9.80
N VAL A 115 18.10 0.26 8.55
CA VAL A 115 17.29 1.25 7.83
C VAL A 115 15.95 1.49 8.52
N LEU A 116 15.37 0.48 9.18
CA LEU A 116 14.06 0.58 9.82
C LEU A 116 14.12 1.46 11.07
N SER A 117 15.20 1.36 11.85
CA SER A 117 15.42 2.24 13.01
C SER A 117 15.73 3.67 12.56
N ALA A 118 16.60 3.83 11.56
CA ALA A 118 16.98 5.13 11.00
C ALA A 118 15.79 5.92 10.43
N LYS A 119 14.79 5.23 9.86
CA LYS A 119 13.58 5.85 9.29
C LYS A 119 12.41 5.96 10.28
N GLY A 120 12.68 5.93 11.58
CA GLY A 120 11.68 6.19 12.62
C GLY A 120 11.01 4.92 13.15
N SER A 121 11.78 3.87 13.38
CA SER A 121 11.32 2.61 14.01
C SER A 121 10.19 1.94 13.22
N LEU A 122 10.38 1.79 11.91
CA LEU A 122 9.42 1.19 11.00
C LEU A 122 9.24 -0.31 11.27
N LYS A 123 8.08 -0.83 10.88
CA LYS A 123 7.78 -2.27 10.83
C LYS A 123 7.66 -2.71 9.39
N ILE A 124 8.02 -3.95 9.11
CA ILE A 124 7.83 -4.60 7.82
C ILE A 124 7.24 -5.99 8.01
N THR A 125 6.31 -6.37 7.14
CA THR A 125 5.79 -7.73 7.06
C THR A 125 5.67 -8.18 5.61
N ARG A 126 5.84 -9.48 5.41
CA ARG A 126 5.72 -10.15 4.12
C ARG A 126 4.69 -11.28 4.19
N PRO A 127 3.38 -10.96 4.12
CA PRO A 127 2.35 -11.96 4.27
C PRO A 127 2.20 -12.81 3.00
N THR A 128 1.65 -14.01 3.16
CA THR A 128 1.15 -14.81 2.04
C THR A 128 -0.29 -15.22 2.33
N LEU A 129 -1.13 -15.28 1.31
CA LEU A 129 -2.52 -15.73 1.47
C LEU A 129 -2.56 -17.12 2.12
N MET A 130 -1.71 -18.02 1.63
CA MET A 130 -1.63 -19.40 2.12
C MET A 130 -1.35 -19.50 3.62
N THR A 131 -0.55 -18.59 4.19
CA THR A 131 -0.32 -18.55 5.64
C THR A 131 -1.56 -18.08 6.41
N TYR A 132 -2.27 -17.07 5.89
CA TYR A 132 -3.44 -16.49 6.56
C TYR A 132 -4.69 -17.36 6.45
N THR A 133 -4.80 -18.17 5.39
CA THR A 133 -5.93 -19.09 5.17
C THR A 133 -5.57 -20.56 5.41
N ALA A 134 -4.46 -20.85 6.09
CA ALA A 134 -3.94 -22.20 6.26
C ALA A 134 -4.89 -23.13 7.04
N ARG A 135 -5.73 -22.56 7.92
CA ARG A 135 -6.66 -23.30 8.77
C ARG A 135 -8.08 -22.87 8.44
N ARG A 136 -9.00 -23.84 8.44
CA ARG A 136 -10.43 -23.62 8.15
C ARG A 136 -11.05 -22.53 9.02
N GLU A 137 -10.74 -22.54 10.31
CA GLU A 137 -11.17 -21.53 11.29
C GLU A 137 -10.68 -20.10 11.00
N LEU A 138 -9.62 -19.94 10.20
CA LEU A 138 -9.15 -18.63 9.73
C LEU A 138 -9.79 -18.27 8.38
N LEU A 139 -9.94 -19.25 7.49
CA LEU A 139 -10.48 -19.06 6.14
C LEU A 139 -11.98 -18.72 6.14
N GLU A 140 -12.80 -19.47 6.89
CA GLU A 140 -14.26 -19.31 6.89
C GLU A 140 -14.73 -17.90 7.26
N PRO A 141 -14.29 -17.28 8.37
CA PRO A 141 -14.72 -15.92 8.70
C PRO A 141 -14.25 -14.90 7.65
N MET A 142 -13.00 -15.02 7.14
CA MET A 142 -12.50 -14.13 6.10
C MET A 142 -13.30 -14.22 4.79
N ALA A 143 -13.76 -15.42 4.42
CA ALA A 143 -14.58 -15.61 3.22
C ALA A 143 -15.98 -15.00 3.41
N ALA A 144 -16.59 -15.16 4.58
CA ALA A 144 -17.90 -14.62 4.91
C ALA A 144 -17.93 -13.08 5.00
N GLU A 145 -16.78 -12.44 5.24
CA GLU A 145 -16.68 -10.96 5.18
C GLU A 145 -16.74 -10.43 3.74
N LEU A 146 -16.45 -11.27 2.73
CA LEU A 146 -16.34 -10.86 1.32
C LEU A 146 -17.53 -11.31 0.46
N PHE A 147 -18.17 -12.44 0.77
CA PHE A 147 -19.24 -13.08 -0.02
C PHE A 147 -20.51 -13.27 0.81
#